data_AF-A0A1Q7CEW5-F1
#
_entry.id   AF-A0A1Q7CEW5-F1
#
_cell.length_a   1.000
_cell.length_b   1.000
_cell.length_c   1.000
_cell.angle_alpha   90.00
_cell.angle_beta   90.00
_cell.angle_gamma   90.00
#
_symmetry.space_group_name_H-M   'P 1'
#
loop_
_entity.id
_entity.type
_entity.pdbx_description
1 polymer ?
#
loop_
_entity_poly.entity_id
_entity_poly.type
_entity_poly.pdbx_seq_one_letter_code
_entity_poly.pdbx_strand_id
1 'polypeptide(L)'
;MQIVCAVALLCFAAGCSPRDYLTRRLAADLIAGSDTFRNTQQFWLRTGIVSNKDYLSPEYMVLQRRGWITGVNVPCSPTIAPPPCWNVALTPLGVETFRDLIPSNTVVSKYFPVIVARRELISVTGIMKNGRVADVDFHWKWVPVNEVGAALYPGGVQFSSSVAFKHYDDGWRLIEGNAPKTNQSLDDALKDAQPAQ
;
A
#
# COMPACT_ATOMS: atom_id res chain seq x y z
N MET A 1 57.80 12.51 -11.05
CA MET A 1 57.34 11.57 -10.00
C MET A 1 56.04 11.96 -9.28
N GLN A 2 55.46 13.15 -9.50
CA GLN A 2 54.18 13.56 -8.86
C GLN A 2 52.91 13.09 -9.60
N ILE A 3 52.97 12.88 -10.92
CA ILE A 3 51.79 12.51 -11.72
C ILE A 3 51.34 11.07 -11.45
N VAL A 4 52.28 10.16 -11.16
CA VAL A 4 51.98 8.74 -10.90
C VAL A 4 51.24 8.56 -9.56
N CYS A 5 51.56 9.37 -8.54
CA CYS A 5 50.84 9.34 -7.26
C CYS A 5 49.40 9.89 -7.37
N ALA A 6 49.15 10.89 -8.22
CA ALA A 6 47.82 11.47 -8.39
C ALA A 6 46.84 10.51 -9.10
N VAL A 7 47.32 9.75 -10.10
CA VAL A 7 46.51 8.75 -10.81
C VAL A 7 46.20 7.56 -9.90
N ALA A 8 47.15 7.12 -9.07
CA ALA A 8 46.91 6.06 -8.09
C ALA A 8 45.84 6.45 -7.06
N LEU A 9 45.86 7.68 -6.53
CA LEU A 9 44.84 8.16 -5.58
C LEU A 9 43.44 8.28 -6.20
N LEU A 10 43.33 8.65 -7.47
CA LEU A 10 42.04 8.72 -8.19
C LEU A 10 41.46 7.33 -8.48
N CYS A 11 42.29 6.31 -8.72
CA CYS A 11 41.84 4.93 -8.93
C CYS A 11 41.33 4.25 -7.63
N PHE A 12 41.83 4.66 -6.46
CA PHE A 12 41.32 4.13 -5.18
C PHE A 12 39.96 4.73 -4.76
N ALA A 13 39.57 5.88 -5.32
CA ALA A 13 38.26 6.48 -5.07
C ALA A 13 37.13 5.88 -5.95
N ALA A 14 37.47 5.13 -7.00
CA ALA A 14 36.51 4.53 -7.93
C ALA A 14 35.99 3.14 -7.50
N GLY A 15 36.51 2.56 -6.41
CA GLY A 15 36.28 1.15 -6.04
C GLY A 15 35.15 0.86 -5.05
N CYS A 16 34.43 1.88 -4.56
CA CYS A 16 33.29 1.68 -3.68
C CYS A 16 32.16 2.60 -4.14
N SER A 17 31.47 2.20 -5.21
CA SER A 17 30.19 2.82 -5.53
C SER A 17 29.26 2.60 -4.32
N PRO A 18 28.63 3.65 -3.77
CA PRO A 18 27.64 3.51 -2.70
C PRO A 18 26.47 2.58 -3.08
N ARG A 19 26.34 2.23 -4.37
CA ARG A 19 25.35 1.31 -4.91
C ARG A 19 25.72 -0.17 -4.83
N ASP A 20 26.98 -0.53 -4.57
CA ASP A 20 27.39 -1.93 -4.45
C ASP A 20 27.04 -2.53 -3.08
N TYR A 21 26.96 -1.67 -2.06
CA TYR A 21 26.58 -2.06 -0.70
C TYR A 21 25.14 -1.64 -0.41
N LEU A 22 24.28 -2.62 -0.10
CA LEU A 22 22.90 -2.36 0.30
C LEU A 22 22.87 -1.78 1.71
N THR A 23 22.97 -0.46 1.81
CA THR A 23 22.79 0.25 3.08
C THR A 23 21.32 0.32 3.47
N ARG A 24 21.03 0.50 4.77
CA ARG A 24 19.66 0.76 5.24
C ARG A 24 19.02 1.97 4.57
N ARG A 25 19.81 3.01 4.31
CA ARG A 25 19.35 4.21 3.60
C ARG A 25 18.97 3.90 2.16
N LEU A 26 19.84 3.23 1.41
CA LEU A 26 19.54 2.82 0.04
C LEU A 26 18.30 1.91 -0.03
N ALA A 27 18.22 0.93 0.88
CA ALA A 27 17.05 0.04 0.96
C ALA A 27 15.77 0.83 1.27
N ALA A 28 15.81 1.76 2.22
CA ALA A 28 14.67 2.61 2.55
C ALA A 28 14.25 3.49 1.36
N ASP A 29 15.20 4.13 0.68
CA ASP A 29 14.94 4.98 -0.48
C ASP A 29 14.31 4.16 -1.63
N LEU A 30 14.77 2.94 -1.88
CA LEU A 30 14.23 2.04 -2.89
C LEU A 30 12.82 1.52 -2.51
N ILE A 31 12.56 1.20 -1.25
CA ILE A 31 11.22 0.77 -0.78
C ILE A 31 10.23 1.93 -0.85
N ALA A 32 10.59 3.09 -0.29
CA ALA A 32 9.75 4.28 -0.25
C ALA A 32 9.50 4.87 -1.65
N GLY A 33 10.46 4.69 -2.56
CA GLY A 33 10.36 5.09 -3.97
C GLY A 33 9.54 4.14 -4.84
N SER A 34 9.16 2.96 -4.34
CA SER A 34 8.36 2.00 -5.10
C SER A 34 6.94 2.52 -5.38
N ASP A 35 6.33 2.05 -6.46
CA ASP A 35 4.96 2.44 -6.80
C ASP A 35 3.97 2.05 -5.69
N THR A 36 4.22 0.97 -4.96
CA THR A 36 3.35 0.51 -3.87
C THR A 36 3.33 1.45 -2.66
N PHE A 37 4.42 2.20 -2.42
CA PHE A 37 4.49 3.25 -1.40
C PHE A 37 4.10 4.64 -1.92
N ARG A 38 4.35 4.93 -3.20
CA ARG A 38 3.96 6.20 -3.83
C ARG A 38 2.46 6.29 -4.11
N ASN A 39 1.82 5.17 -4.42
CA ASN A 39 0.40 5.13 -4.72
C ASN A 39 -0.45 5.28 -3.46
N THR A 40 -1.59 5.96 -3.63
CA THR A 40 -2.58 6.10 -2.57
C THR A 40 -3.56 4.92 -2.59
N GLN A 41 -4.01 4.53 -1.41
CA GLN A 41 -5.04 3.52 -1.25
C GLN A 41 -6.40 4.15 -1.54
N GLN A 42 -7.14 3.50 -2.44
CA GLN A 42 -8.51 3.86 -2.77
C GLN A 42 -9.48 2.87 -2.13
N PHE A 43 -10.59 3.41 -1.63
CA PHE A 43 -11.78 2.67 -1.26
C PHE A 43 -12.86 2.99 -2.27
N TRP A 44 -13.53 1.96 -2.80
CA TRP A 44 -14.60 2.12 -3.75
C TRP A 44 -15.94 2.01 -3.04
N LEU A 45 -16.63 3.14 -2.88
CA LEU A 45 -17.96 3.14 -2.28
C LEU A 45 -19.00 2.89 -3.37
N ARG A 46 -19.76 1.82 -3.19
CA ARG A 46 -20.92 1.43 -4.00
C ARG A 46 -22.23 1.74 -3.28
N THR A 47 -23.09 2.52 -3.91
CA THR A 47 -24.48 2.73 -3.51
C THR A 47 -25.43 1.98 -4.44
N GLY A 48 -26.71 1.93 -4.11
CA GLY A 48 -27.69 1.14 -4.82
C GLY A 48 -27.66 -0.34 -4.43
N ILE A 49 -28.17 -1.20 -5.32
CA ILE A 49 -28.28 -2.63 -5.08
C ILE A 49 -26.88 -3.27 -5.09
N VAL A 50 -26.52 -3.90 -3.99
CA VAL A 50 -25.28 -4.67 -3.81
C VAL A 50 -25.60 -6.07 -3.27
N SER A 51 -24.65 -7.00 -3.43
CA SER A 51 -24.80 -8.36 -2.94
C SER A 51 -24.70 -8.43 -1.41
N ASN A 52 -25.21 -9.51 -0.81
CA ASN A 52 -25.00 -9.73 0.63
C ASN A 52 -23.52 -9.74 1.01
N LYS A 53 -22.66 -10.31 0.16
CA LYS A 53 -21.22 -10.39 0.40
C LYS A 53 -20.59 -9.00 0.49
N ASP A 54 -20.95 -8.10 -0.43
CA ASP A 54 -20.41 -6.74 -0.46
C ASP A 54 -20.92 -5.92 0.73
N TYR A 55 -22.21 -6.05 1.06
CA TYR A 55 -22.81 -5.31 2.17
C TYR A 55 -22.26 -5.72 3.54
N LEU A 56 -21.91 -7.00 3.71
CA LEU A 56 -21.33 -7.54 4.94
C LEU A 56 -19.79 -7.48 4.95
N SER A 57 -19.17 -6.81 3.99
CA SER A 57 -17.73 -6.58 3.99
C SER A 57 -17.28 -5.79 5.23
N PRO A 58 -16.06 -6.02 5.75
CA PRO A 58 -15.52 -5.27 6.88
C PRO A 58 -15.63 -3.75 6.71
N GLU A 59 -15.36 -3.26 5.50
CA GLU A 59 -15.42 -1.84 5.17
C GLU A 59 -16.84 -1.30 5.30
N TYR A 60 -17.84 -1.97 4.73
CA TYR A 60 -19.24 -1.53 4.82
C TYR A 60 -19.78 -1.60 6.25
N MET A 61 -19.36 -2.61 7.02
CA MET A 61 -19.71 -2.68 8.44
C MET A 61 -19.14 -1.49 9.22
N VAL A 62 -17.93 -1.03 8.91
CA VAL A 62 -17.36 0.19 9.49
C VAL A 62 -18.20 1.41 9.11
N LEU A 63 -18.52 1.58 7.82
CA LEU A 63 -19.33 2.72 7.36
C LEU A 63 -20.73 2.72 8.00
N GLN A 64 -21.34 1.55 8.16
CA GLN A 64 -22.64 1.40 8.82
C GLN A 64 -22.56 1.73 10.31
N ARG A 65 -21.55 1.22 11.03
CA ARG A 65 -21.35 1.54 12.46
C ARG A 65 -21.07 3.03 12.69
N ARG A 66 -20.43 3.70 11.74
CA ARG A 66 -20.23 5.15 11.72
C ARG A 66 -21.50 5.94 11.37
N GLY A 67 -22.57 5.25 10.95
CA GLY A 67 -23.83 5.88 10.54
C GLY A 67 -23.74 6.60 9.19
N TRP A 68 -22.71 6.32 8.38
CA TRP A 68 -22.54 6.95 7.07
C TRP A 68 -23.36 6.30 5.96
N ILE A 69 -23.65 5.01 6.09
CA ILE A 69 -24.51 4.28 5.15
C ILE A 69 -25.65 3.58 5.86
N THR A 70 -26.72 3.34 5.11
CA THR A 70 -27.81 2.43 5.46
C THR A 70 -28.04 1.44 4.34
N GLY A 71 -28.60 0.28 4.67
CA GLY A 71 -28.98 -0.73 3.69
C GLY A 71 -30.38 -1.24 4.00
N VAL A 72 -31.21 -1.35 2.98
CA VAL A 72 -32.54 -1.98 3.08
C VAL A 72 -32.56 -3.23 2.21
N ASN A 73 -33.18 -4.29 2.69
CA ASN A 73 -33.33 -5.52 1.92
C ASN A 73 -34.22 -5.27 0.70
N VAL A 74 -33.77 -5.68 -0.48
CA VAL A 74 -34.51 -5.56 -1.74
C VAL A 74 -34.35 -6.82 -2.57
N PRO A 75 -35.28 -7.08 -3.52
CA PRO A 75 -35.08 -8.10 -4.54
C PRO A 75 -33.78 -7.88 -5.30
N CYS A 76 -33.05 -8.97 -5.54
CA CYS A 76 -31.82 -8.93 -6.31
C CYS A 76 -32.08 -8.62 -7.79
N SER A 77 -31.16 -7.86 -8.39
CA SER A 77 -31.04 -7.78 -9.84
C SER A 77 -30.55 -9.12 -10.39
N PRO A 78 -30.91 -9.53 -11.63
CA PRO A 78 -30.36 -10.72 -12.28
C PRO A 78 -28.81 -10.76 -12.32
N THR A 79 -28.18 -9.58 -12.29
CA THR A 79 -26.72 -9.41 -12.30
C THR A 79 -26.06 -9.50 -10.92
N ILE A 80 -26.84 -9.52 -9.83
CA ILE A 80 -26.36 -9.46 -8.45
C ILE A 80 -27.09 -10.56 -7.67
N ALA A 81 -26.76 -11.80 -7.98
CA ALA A 81 -27.25 -13.00 -7.30
C ALA A 81 -26.10 -13.67 -6.54
N PRO A 82 -26.36 -14.48 -5.50
CA PRO A 82 -27.66 -14.85 -4.95
C PRO A 82 -28.23 -13.86 -3.90
N PRO A 83 -29.54 -13.91 -3.60
CA PRO A 83 -30.13 -13.23 -2.46
C PRO A 83 -29.52 -13.63 -1.10
N PRO A 84 -29.58 -12.75 -0.08
CA PRO A 84 -30.25 -11.44 -0.06
C PRO A 84 -29.46 -10.33 -0.77
N CYS A 85 -30.15 -9.28 -1.22
CA CYS A 85 -29.52 -8.06 -1.75
C CYS A 85 -29.92 -6.84 -0.95
N TRP A 86 -29.03 -5.85 -0.94
CA TRP A 86 -29.18 -4.65 -0.13
C TRP A 86 -29.14 -3.43 -1.02
N ASN A 87 -30.12 -2.54 -0.89
CA ASN A 87 -30.07 -1.22 -1.50
C ASN A 87 -29.38 -0.26 -0.53
N VAL A 88 -28.12 0.07 -0.82
CA VAL A 88 -27.28 0.92 0.03
C VAL A 88 -27.46 2.38 -0.35
N ALA A 89 -27.66 3.23 0.66
CA ALA A 89 -27.72 4.68 0.50
C ALA A 89 -26.80 5.38 1.51
N LEU A 90 -26.30 6.56 1.14
CA LEU A 90 -25.65 7.46 2.09
C LEU A 90 -26.72 8.07 3.01
N THR A 91 -26.42 8.16 4.30
CA THR A 91 -27.20 8.96 5.24
C THR A 91 -26.87 10.45 5.07
N PRO A 92 -27.62 11.39 5.69
CA PRO A 92 -27.21 12.80 5.70
C PRO A 92 -25.78 13.01 6.21
N LEU A 93 -25.40 12.31 7.28
CA LEU A 93 -24.03 12.32 7.81
C LEU A 93 -23.03 11.79 6.78
N GLY A 94 -23.35 10.68 6.11
CA GLY A 94 -22.50 10.14 5.04
C GLY A 94 -22.37 11.10 3.85
N VAL A 95 -23.44 11.76 3.44
CA VAL A 95 -23.37 12.76 2.37
C VAL A 95 -22.42 13.90 2.75
N GLU A 96 -22.46 14.37 3.99
CA GLU A 96 -21.53 15.40 4.47
C GLU A 96 -20.08 14.91 4.49
N THR A 97 -19.82 13.73 5.07
CA THR A 97 -18.47 13.15 5.14
C THR A 97 -17.85 12.90 3.76
N PHE A 98 -18.65 12.44 2.79
CA PHE A 98 -18.15 12.08 1.46
C PHE A 98 -18.22 13.21 0.44
N ARG A 99 -18.89 14.34 0.74
CA ARG A 99 -19.13 15.45 -0.21
C ARG A 99 -17.88 15.91 -0.93
N ASP A 100 -16.82 16.17 -0.18
CA ASP A 100 -15.56 16.72 -0.70
C ASP A 100 -14.59 15.62 -1.17
N LEU A 101 -14.96 14.35 -0.97
CA LEU A 101 -14.15 13.19 -1.31
C LEU A 101 -14.58 12.55 -2.65
N ILE A 102 -15.79 12.82 -3.10
CA ILE A 102 -16.34 12.32 -4.35
C ILE A 102 -16.04 13.33 -5.46
N PRO A 103 -15.32 12.94 -6.54
CA PRO A 103 -15.09 13.83 -7.67
C PRO A 103 -16.42 14.29 -8.29
N SER A 104 -16.58 15.59 -8.50
CA SER A 104 -17.82 16.21 -9.00
C SER A 104 -18.24 15.81 -10.42
N ASN A 105 -17.41 15.04 -11.14
CA ASN A 105 -17.73 14.42 -12.42
C ASN A 105 -18.32 12.99 -12.29
N THR A 106 -18.36 12.40 -11.09
CA THR A 106 -18.85 11.03 -10.84
C THR A 106 -20.31 10.95 -10.40
N VAL A 107 -21.03 12.07 -10.38
CA VAL A 107 -22.39 12.21 -9.79
C VAL A 107 -23.46 11.31 -10.45
N VAL A 108 -23.17 10.77 -11.64
CA VAL A 108 -24.06 9.81 -12.35
C VAL A 108 -23.78 8.35 -11.93
N SER A 109 -22.62 8.06 -11.34
CA SER A 109 -22.19 6.71 -10.98
C SER A 109 -22.57 6.38 -9.53
N LYS A 110 -23.19 5.21 -9.32
CA LYS A 110 -23.38 4.62 -7.99
C LYS A 110 -22.10 3.97 -7.43
N TYR A 111 -20.95 4.24 -8.05
CA TYR A 111 -19.67 3.67 -7.72
C TYR A 111 -18.61 4.75 -7.84
N PHE A 112 -18.00 5.12 -6.72
CA PHE A 112 -17.07 6.25 -6.67
C PHE A 112 -15.78 5.92 -5.90
N PRO A 113 -14.62 6.32 -6.43
CA PRO A 113 -13.34 6.13 -5.75
C PRO A 113 -13.14 7.20 -4.68
N VAL A 114 -12.70 6.76 -3.50
CA VAL A 114 -12.36 7.62 -2.38
C VAL A 114 -10.92 7.33 -2.01
N ILE A 115 -10.04 8.32 -2.10
CA ILE A 115 -8.66 8.17 -1.63
C ILE A 115 -8.70 8.18 -0.10
N VAL A 116 -8.23 7.12 0.55
CA VAL A 116 -8.44 6.91 2.00
C VAL A 116 -7.17 6.86 2.81
N ALA A 117 -6.08 6.30 2.28
CA ALA A 117 -4.82 6.21 3.00
C ALA A 117 -3.63 6.21 2.05
N ARG A 118 -2.43 6.31 2.60
CA ARG A 118 -1.18 5.97 1.90
C ARG A 118 -0.31 5.14 2.82
N ARG A 119 0.66 4.42 2.26
CA ARG A 119 1.68 3.74 3.07
C ARG A 119 2.79 4.73 3.40
N GLU A 120 3.31 4.63 4.62
CA GLU A 120 4.50 5.36 5.04
C GLU A 120 5.52 4.36 5.55
N LEU A 121 6.72 4.40 4.97
CA LEU A 121 7.86 3.64 5.46
C LEU A 121 8.36 4.30 6.75
N ILE A 122 8.50 3.52 7.81
CA ILE A 122 9.00 4.00 9.10
C ILE A 122 10.51 3.80 9.18
N SER A 123 10.96 2.55 8.99
CA SER A 123 12.37 2.22 9.12
C SER A 123 12.71 0.86 8.49
N VAL A 124 13.94 0.72 8.02
CA VAL A 124 14.55 -0.59 7.74
C VAL A 124 15.16 -1.15 9.03
N THR A 125 14.69 -2.32 9.45
CA THR A 125 15.06 -2.97 10.70
C THR A 125 16.19 -3.98 10.53
N GLY A 126 16.20 -4.71 9.40
CA GLY A 126 17.16 -5.77 9.12
C GLY A 126 17.57 -5.83 7.64
N ILE A 127 18.80 -6.27 7.38
CA ILE A 127 19.29 -6.60 6.04
C ILE A 127 20.11 -7.88 6.15
N MET A 128 19.66 -8.94 5.49
CA MET A 128 20.34 -10.23 5.42
C MET A 128 20.78 -10.49 3.98
N LYS A 129 22.09 -10.38 3.72
CA LYS A 129 22.65 -10.55 2.37
C LYS A 129 23.08 -11.99 2.12
N ASN A 130 22.66 -12.55 0.98
CA ASN A 130 23.09 -13.84 0.47
C ASN A 130 23.54 -13.73 -0.99
N GLY A 131 24.84 -13.52 -1.21
CA GLY A 131 25.42 -13.35 -2.54
C GLY A 131 24.90 -12.10 -3.26
N ARG A 132 24.18 -12.29 -4.38
CA ARG A 132 23.54 -11.23 -5.18
C ARG A 132 22.08 -10.97 -4.79
N VAL A 133 21.61 -11.55 -3.68
CA VAL A 133 20.26 -11.33 -3.14
C VAL A 133 20.39 -10.84 -1.71
N ALA A 134 19.42 -10.06 -1.23
CA ALA A 134 19.32 -9.69 0.16
C ALA A 134 17.85 -9.63 0.59
N ASP A 135 17.53 -10.16 1.76
CA ASP A 135 16.23 -9.97 2.40
C ASP A 135 16.31 -8.75 3.30
N VAL A 136 15.31 -7.86 3.21
CA VAL A 136 15.26 -6.61 3.94
C VAL A 136 13.98 -6.56 4.75
N ASP A 137 14.13 -6.50 6.07
CA ASP A 137 13.03 -6.33 7.00
C ASP A 137 12.79 -4.84 7.24
N PHE A 138 11.52 -4.44 7.26
CA PHE A 138 11.15 -3.05 7.45
C PHE A 138 9.82 -2.90 8.19
N HIS A 139 9.66 -1.75 8.83
CA HIS A 139 8.42 -1.31 9.44
C HIS A 139 7.76 -0.23 8.58
N TRP A 140 6.45 -0.33 8.45
CA TRP A 140 5.61 0.65 7.75
C TRP A 140 4.27 0.82 8.46
N LYS A 141 3.51 1.85 8.10
CA LYS A 141 2.14 2.05 8.59
C LYS A 141 1.23 2.63 7.53
N TRP A 142 -0.07 2.53 7.78
CA TRP A 142 -1.06 3.31 7.05
C TRP A 142 -1.10 4.74 7.60
N VAL A 143 -1.15 5.71 6.71
CA VAL A 143 -1.43 7.11 7.02
C VAL A 143 -2.76 7.47 6.39
N PRO A 144 -3.85 7.52 7.18
CA PRO A 144 -5.13 8.01 6.72
C PRO A 144 -5.04 9.44 6.19
N VAL A 145 -5.73 9.73 5.09
CA VAL A 145 -5.75 11.08 4.50
C VAL A 145 -7.07 11.82 4.71
N ASN A 146 -8.07 11.17 5.29
CA ASN A 146 -9.36 11.75 5.68
C ASN A 146 -10.05 10.88 6.74
N GLU A 147 -11.24 11.32 7.18
CA GLU A 147 -12.04 10.65 8.19
C GLU A 147 -12.45 9.22 7.80
N VAL A 148 -12.81 9.00 6.53
CA VAL A 148 -13.16 7.68 6.00
C VAL A 148 -11.96 6.74 6.11
N GLY A 149 -10.80 7.21 5.69
CA GLY A 149 -9.55 6.47 5.83
C GLY A 149 -9.17 6.18 7.27
N ALA A 150 -9.41 7.11 8.19
CA ALA A 150 -9.08 6.91 9.61
C ALA A 150 -10.00 5.86 10.25
N ALA A 151 -11.22 5.70 9.73
CA ALA A 151 -12.12 4.64 10.15
C ALA A 151 -11.76 3.28 9.53
N LEU A 152 -11.32 3.24 8.27
CA LEU A 152 -11.02 2.01 7.54
C LEU A 152 -9.63 1.45 7.81
N TYR A 153 -8.64 2.32 8.00
CA TYR A 153 -7.24 1.95 8.18
C TYR A 153 -6.73 2.53 9.51
N PRO A 154 -6.41 1.68 10.50
CA PRO A 154 -5.93 2.15 11.80
C PRO A 154 -4.52 2.72 11.66
N GLY A 155 -4.39 4.05 11.60
CA GLY A 155 -3.11 4.73 11.34
C GLY A 155 -2.06 4.64 12.46
N GLY A 156 -2.45 4.16 13.64
CA GLY A 156 -1.54 3.96 14.77
C GLY A 156 -0.81 2.62 14.76
N VAL A 157 -1.21 1.67 13.90
CA VAL A 157 -0.62 0.33 13.85
C VAL A 157 0.57 0.34 12.91
N GLN A 158 1.72 -0.08 13.43
CA GLN A 158 2.90 -0.38 12.62
C GLN A 158 2.86 -1.84 12.19
N PHE A 159 3.34 -2.10 10.98
CA PHE A 159 3.41 -3.42 10.39
C PHE A 159 4.85 -3.77 10.07
N SER A 160 5.22 -5.03 10.27
CA SER A 160 6.49 -5.61 9.87
C SER A 160 6.31 -6.40 8.58
N SER A 161 7.19 -6.16 7.63
CA SER A 161 7.25 -6.85 6.33
C SER A 161 8.70 -7.14 5.95
N SER A 162 8.91 -8.15 5.11
CA SER A 162 10.23 -8.52 4.58
C SER A 162 10.17 -8.58 3.05
N VAL A 163 11.15 -8.01 2.37
CA VAL A 163 11.20 -7.98 0.90
C VAL A 163 12.58 -8.31 0.38
N ALA A 164 12.63 -9.05 -0.73
CA ALA A 164 13.87 -9.40 -1.38
C ALA A 164 14.36 -8.30 -2.33
N PHE A 165 15.68 -8.09 -2.30
CA PHE A 165 16.44 -7.24 -3.20
C PHE A 165 17.38 -8.09 -4.05
N LYS A 166 17.64 -7.67 -5.27
CA LYS A 166 18.61 -8.31 -6.17
C LYS A 166 19.68 -7.32 -6.63
N HIS A 167 20.93 -7.76 -6.57
CA HIS A 167 22.09 -7.04 -7.03
C HIS A 167 22.36 -7.34 -8.50
N TYR A 168 22.34 -6.28 -9.30
CA TYR A 168 22.76 -6.28 -10.70
C TYR A 168 24.10 -5.57 -10.83
N ASP A 169 24.69 -5.60 -12.02
CA ASP A 169 25.98 -4.95 -12.26
C ASP A 169 25.90 -3.41 -12.16
N ASP A 170 24.68 -2.84 -12.18
CA ASP A 170 24.40 -1.41 -12.01
C ASP A 170 23.83 -1.02 -10.63
N GLY A 171 23.70 -2.00 -9.71
CA GLY A 171 23.30 -1.79 -8.33
C GLY A 171 22.13 -2.65 -7.85
N TRP A 172 21.64 -2.37 -6.64
CA TRP A 172 20.52 -3.08 -6.02
C TRP A 172 19.17 -2.60 -6.53
N ARG A 173 18.25 -3.55 -6.73
CA ARG A 173 16.86 -3.29 -7.08
C ARG A 173 15.92 -4.09 -6.19
N LEU A 174 14.78 -3.50 -5.88
CA LEU A 174 13.66 -4.16 -5.22
C LEU A 174 13.05 -5.21 -6.17
N ILE A 175 12.66 -6.36 -5.64
CA ILE A 175 11.88 -7.34 -6.41
C ILE A 175 10.40 -6.99 -6.27
N GLU A 176 9.79 -6.55 -7.37
CA GLU A 176 8.35 -6.21 -7.46
C GLU A 176 7.57 -7.31 -8.19
N GLY A 177 6.26 -7.44 -7.91
CA GLY A 177 5.34 -8.34 -8.63
C GLY A 177 5.54 -9.85 -8.38
N ASN A 178 5.20 -10.71 -9.36
CA ASN A 178 5.36 -12.17 -9.24
C ASN A 178 6.84 -12.58 -9.30
N ALA A 179 7.52 -12.48 -8.16
CA ALA A 179 8.86 -12.98 -7.97
C ALA A 179 8.93 -14.51 -8.22
N PRO A 180 10.10 -15.07 -8.57
CA PRO A 180 10.31 -16.52 -8.50
C PRO A 180 9.92 -17.02 -7.10
N LYS A 181 9.29 -18.20 -6.99
CA LYS A 181 8.75 -18.76 -5.73
C LYS A 181 9.69 -18.72 -4.52
N THR A 182 10.99 -18.56 -4.72
CA THR A 182 12.02 -18.52 -3.69
C THR A 182 12.25 -17.14 -3.06
N ASN A 183 11.76 -16.05 -3.67
CA ASN A 183 12.02 -14.68 -3.23
C ASN A 183 10.70 -13.95 -3.01
N GLN A 184 10.56 -13.24 -1.88
CA GLN A 184 9.35 -12.49 -1.57
C GLN A 184 9.32 -11.14 -2.30
N SER A 185 8.23 -10.87 -3.01
CA SER A 185 7.99 -9.58 -3.66
C SER A 185 7.46 -8.54 -2.67
N LEU A 186 7.57 -7.25 -3.00
CA LEU A 186 7.01 -6.21 -2.13
C LEU A 186 5.48 -6.35 -1.95
N ASP A 187 4.75 -6.70 -3.01
CA ASP A 187 3.29 -6.79 -2.93
C ASP A 187 2.85 -7.97 -2.04
N ASP A 188 3.59 -9.07 -2.07
CA ASP A 188 3.31 -10.22 -1.20
C ASP A 188 3.74 -9.94 0.24
N ALA A 189 4.88 -9.27 0.44
CA ALA A 189 5.35 -8.81 1.75
C ALA A 189 4.33 -7.93 2.50
N LEU A 190 3.59 -7.12 1.77
CA LEU A 190 2.59 -6.21 2.34
C LEU A 190 1.24 -6.89 2.60
N LYS A 191 0.91 -7.97 1.88
CA LYS A 191 -0.29 -8.79 2.15
C LYS A 191 -0.12 -9.64 3.41
N ASP A 192 1.09 -10.17 3.60
CA ASP A 192 1.41 -11.04 4.74
C ASP A 192 1.95 -10.28 5.95
N ALA A 193 1.81 -8.95 5.95
CA ALA A 193 2.35 -8.07 6.97
C ALA A 193 1.73 -8.36 8.35
N GLN A 194 2.58 -8.40 9.38
CA GLN A 194 2.17 -8.65 10.76
C GLN A 194 2.24 -7.36 11.57
N PRO A 195 1.39 -7.16 12.60
CA PRO A 195 1.56 -6.03 13.51
C PRO A 195 2.95 -6.07 14.16
N ALA A 196 3.68 -4.96 14.11
CA ALA A 196 4.96 -4.83 14.77
C ALA A 196 4.74 -4.85 16.29
N GLN A 197 5.51 -5.68 17.01
CA GLN A 197 5.50 -5.80 18.46
C GLN A 197 6.29 -4.67 19.14
#